data_AF-A0A8J4H747-F1
#
_entry.id   AF-A0A8J4H747-F1
#
_cell.length_a   1.000
_cell.length_b   1.000
_cell.length_c   1.000
_cell.angle_alpha   90.00
_cell.angle_beta   90.00
_cell.angle_gamma   90.00
#
_symmetry.space_group_name_H-M   'P 1'
#
loop_
_entity.id
_entity.type
_entity.pdbx_description
1 polymer ?
#
loop_
_entity_poly.entity_id
_entity_poly.type
_entity_poly.pdbx_seq_one_letter_code
_entity_poly.pdbx_strand_id
1 'polypeptide(L)'
;MEARSCCRQPALKGVRVPVRPHLGTAGVAPDERGRVSTIPPGQHGGNLDNWRIGAGARMYYPVAVTGALFSIGDPHISQGDGEISSTAIEASLDVVFQVFLRRDFTFPSPLLETPRYWITHGFDTDLDGAMRAASLEMLRLLTEQYGLSRDDAYSLMSVAADFAVTQVVDGRQGVHARIRRDLFAAPEG
;
A
#
# COMPACT_ATOMS: atom_id res chain seq x y z
N MET A 1 37.57 -13.30 10.82
CA MET A 1 37.09 -13.12 9.43
C MET A 1 37.17 -11.63 9.15
N GLU A 2 38.25 -11.17 8.51
CA GLU A 2 38.45 -9.75 8.23
C GLU A 2 37.41 -9.29 7.21
N ALA A 3 36.67 -8.22 7.53
CA ALA A 3 35.74 -7.60 6.61
C ALA A 3 36.52 -7.10 5.39
N ARG A 4 36.28 -7.71 4.22
CA ARG A 4 36.86 -7.27 2.96
C ARG A 4 36.62 -5.76 2.82
N SER A 5 37.68 -4.96 2.67
CA SER A 5 37.54 -3.54 2.38
C SER A 5 36.87 -3.40 1.02
N CYS A 6 35.56 -3.21 1.01
CA CYS A 6 34.82 -2.95 -0.22
C CYS A 6 35.31 -1.61 -0.80
N CYS A 7 35.69 -1.59 -2.07
CA CYS A 7 36.00 -0.36 -2.80
C CYS A 7 34.74 0.51 -2.86
N ARG A 8 34.58 1.41 -1.89
CA ARG A 8 33.48 2.39 -1.88
C ARG A 8 33.80 3.49 -2.88
N GLN A 9 32.89 3.75 -3.80
CA GLN A 9 32.96 4.90 -4.70
C GLN A 9 31.80 5.85 -4.39
N PRO A 10 32.03 7.17 -4.37
CA PRO A 10 30.94 8.13 -4.30
C PRO A 10 30.04 8.00 -5.54
N ALA A 11 28.75 7.75 -5.34
CA ALA A 11 27.74 7.81 -6.39
C ALA A 11 26.99 9.15 -6.35
N LEU A 12 26.42 9.57 -7.49
CA LEU A 12 25.42 10.66 -7.60
C LEU A 12 25.83 12.01 -6.95
N LYS A 13 26.99 12.55 -7.35
CA LYS A 13 27.50 13.84 -6.82
C LYS A 13 26.46 14.96 -6.95
N GLY A 14 26.08 15.56 -5.82
CA GLY A 14 25.16 16.70 -5.76
C GLY A 14 23.67 16.32 -5.71
N VAL A 15 23.32 15.04 -5.82
CA VAL A 15 21.93 14.56 -5.75
C VAL A 15 21.54 14.34 -4.29
N ARG A 16 20.36 14.82 -3.90
CA ARG A 16 19.76 14.60 -2.58
C ARG A 16 18.38 13.98 -2.75
N VAL A 17 18.23 12.73 -2.30
CA VAL A 17 16.96 12.00 -2.35
C VAL A 17 16.20 12.24 -1.04
N PRO A 18 14.94 12.70 -1.08
CA PRO A 18 14.12 12.82 0.13
C PRO A 18 13.89 11.45 0.77
N VAL A 19 14.00 11.37 2.09
CA VAL A 19 13.64 10.14 2.82
C VAL A 19 12.12 9.99 2.89
N ARG A 20 11.67 8.74 2.75
CA ARG A 20 10.27 8.33 2.87
C ARG A 20 10.26 6.99 3.62
N PRO A 21 10.55 6.93 4.93
CA PRO A 21 10.65 5.66 5.63
C PRO A 21 9.30 4.92 5.64
N HIS A 22 9.29 3.67 5.19
CA HIS A 22 8.07 2.85 5.08
C HIS A 22 8.37 1.35 5.19
N LEU A 23 7.29 0.59 5.31
CA LEU A 23 7.29 -0.87 5.23
C LEU A 23 6.80 -1.28 3.84
N GLY A 24 7.64 -1.96 3.07
CA GLY A 24 7.27 -2.59 1.80
C GLY A 24 6.29 -3.74 2.03
N THR A 25 6.63 -4.61 2.99
CA THR A 25 5.78 -5.72 3.43
C THR A 25 5.04 -5.44 4.73
N ALA A 26 3.71 -5.45 4.68
CA ALA A 26 2.86 -5.49 5.87
C ALA A 26 1.51 -6.15 5.56
N GLY A 27 1.07 -7.09 6.40
CA GLY A 27 -0.16 -7.83 6.14
C GLY A 27 -0.52 -8.87 7.19
N VAL A 28 -1.59 -9.59 6.91
CA VAL A 28 -2.14 -10.68 7.73
C VAL A 28 -1.99 -12.01 7.01
N ALA A 29 -2.09 -13.13 7.71
CA ALA A 29 -2.05 -14.42 7.05
C ALA A 29 -3.32 -14.64 6.21
N PRO A 30 -3.19 -15.02 4.92
CA PRO A 30 -4.33 -15.41 4.10
C PRO A 30 -4.90 -16.77 4.54
N ASP A 31 -6.18 -17.02 4.23
CA ASP A 31 -6.82 -18.34 4.43
C ASP A 31 -6.45 -19.30 3.28
N GLU A 32 -5.15 -19.58 3.18
CA GLU A 32 -4.57 -20.49 2.18
C GLU A 32 -3.84 -21.64 2.84
N ARG A 33 -3.93 -22.83 2.25
CA ARG A 33 -3.22 -24.00 2.76
C ARG A 33 -1.75 -23.94 2.35
N GLY A 34 -0.86 -23.98 3.34
CA GLY A 34 0.57 -24.13 3.13
C GLY A 34 1.34 -22.81 3.26
N ARG A 35 2.49 -22.73 2.59
CA ARG A 35 3.36 -21.55 2.62
C ARG A 35 3.00 -20.62 1.47
N VAL A 36 2.77 -19.36 1.78
CA VAL A 36 2.56 -18.29 0.80
C VAL A 36 3.86 -17.51 0.65
N SER A 37 4.23 -17.20 -0.60
CA SER A 37 5.40 -16.36 -0.88
C SER A 37 5.18 -14.95 -0.33
N THR A 38 6.23 -14.33 0.22
CA THR A 38 6.16 -12.94 0.67
C THR A 38 6.26 -11.94 -0.47
N ILE A 39 6.65 -12.37 -1.68
CA ILE A 39 6.90 -11.48 -2.81
C ILE A 39 5.58 -10.90 -3.36
N PRO A 40 4.59 -11.68 -3.84
CA PRO A 40 3.45 -11.06 -4.52
C PRO A 40 2.46 -10.48 -3.51
N PRO A 41 2.01 -9.22 -3.69
CA PRO A 41 0.93 -8.67 -2.88
C PRO A 41 -0.43 -9.32 -3.17
N GLY A 42 -1.36 -9.17 -2.23
CA GLY A 42 -2.72 -9.62 -2.39
C GLY A 42 -3.72 -8.97 -1.43
N GLN A 43 -4.91 -9.57 -1.33
CA GLN A 43 -5.97 -9.10 -0.43
C GLN A 43 -5.52 -9.09 1.04
N HIS A 44 -4.57 -9.94 1.40
CA HIS A 44 -4.02 -10.07 2.74
C HIS A 44 -2.95 -9.00 3.06
N GLY A 45 -2.60 -8.12 2.12
CA GLY A 45 -1.44 -7.24 2.23
C GLY A 45 -0.23 -7.86 1.53
N GLY A 46 0.87 -8.01 2.25
CA GLY A 46 2.13 -8.53 1.72
C GLY A 46 3.03 -7.40 1.21
N ASN A 47 3.83 -7.66 0.17
CA ASN A 47 4.75 -6.69 -0.43
C ASN A 47 4.01 -5.68 -1.31
N LEU A 48 3.47 -4.63 -0.68
CA LEU A 48 2.68 -3.62 -1.37
C LEU A 48 3.58 -2.56 -2.01
N ASP A 49 4.74 -2.29 -1.40
CA ASP A 49 5.75 -1.30 -1.82
C ASP A 49 5.16 0.06 -2.14
N ASN A 50 4.24 0.50 -1.28
CA ASN A 50 3.73 1.86 -1.32
C ASN A 50 4.49 2.70 -0.29
N TRP A 51 5.30 3.66 -0.75
CA TRP A 51 6.11 4.51 0.14
C TRP A 51 5.31 5.27 1.20
N ARG A 52 3.99 5.33 1.04
CA ARG A 52 3.05 5.99 1.94
C ARG A 52 2.70 5.13 3.17
N ILE A 53 3.10 3.85 3.24
CA ILE A 53 2.94 2.95 4.40
C ILE A 53 4.03 3.26 5.44
N GLY A 54 4.01 4.50 5.94
CA GLY A 54 4.99 5.03 6.87
C GLY A 54 4.35 5.64 8.12
N ALA A 55 5.13 6.44 8.85
CA ALA A 55 4.64 7.11 10.06
C ALA A 55 3.42 8.00 9.77
N GLY A 56 2.40 7.89 10.63
CA GLY A 56 1.15 8.64 10.52
C GLY A 56 0.11 8.07 9.56
N ALA A 57 0.42 6.97 8.87
CA ALA A 57 -0.55 6.19 8.10
C ALA A 57 -1.21 5.10 8.96
N ARG A 58 -2.39 4.65 8.54
CA ARG A 58 -3.09 3.49 9.09
C ARG A 58 -3.44 2.54 7.97
N MET A 59 -3.07 1.27 8.15
CA MET A 59 -3.44 0.20 7.24
C MET A 59 -4.62 -0.60 7.81
N TYR A 60 -5.53 -0.99 6.92
CA TYR A 60 -6.64 -1.87 7.22
C TYR A 60 -6.48 -3.15 6.40
N TYR A 61 -6.56 -4.30 7.06
CA TYR A 61 -6.43 -5.61 6.44
C TYR A 61 -7.63 -6.50 6.81
N PRO A 62 -8.18 -7.28 5.87
CA PRO A 62 -9.25 -8.23 6.16
C PRO A 62 -8.73 -9.40 6.99
N VAL A 63 -9.35 -9.67 8.14
CA VAL A 63 -8.99 -10.83 8.97
C VAL A 63 -9.53 -12.11 8.33
N ALA A 64 -8.67 -12.84 7.63
CA ALA A 64 -9.02 -14.09 6.94
C ALA A 64 -8.95 -15.33 7.85
N VAL A 65 -8.07 -15.30 8.87
CA VAL A 65 -7.86 -16.41 9.81
C VAL A 65 -7.92 -15.96 11.26
N THR A 66 -8.16 -16.89 12.19
CA THR A 66 -8.21 -16.59 13.63
C THR A 66 -6.91 -15.95 14.11
N GLY A 67 -7.03 -14.80 14.77
CA GLY A 67 -5.89 -14.04 15.28
C GLY A 67 -5.22 -13.13 14.26
N ALA A 68 -5.67 -13.12 12.99
CA ALA A 68 -5.11 -12.39 11.85
C ALA A 68 -3.66 -12.76 11.48
N LEU A 69 -2.80 -13.06 12.45
CA LEU A 69 -1.39 -13.41 12.28
C LEU A 69 -0.62 -12.32 11.52
N PHE A 70 -0.77 -11.07 11.99
CA PHE A 70 -0.13 -9.89 11.42
C PHE A 70 1.40 -9.97 11.45
N SER A 71 2.03 -9.60 10.34
CA SER A 71 3.50 -9.54 10.18
C SER A 71 3.90 -8.30 9.38
N ILE A 72 5.11 -7.80 9.64
CA ILE A 72 5.74 -6.68 8.92
C ILE A 72 7.20 -6.99 8.59
N GLY A 73 7.70 -6.37 7.53
CA GLY A 73 9.06 -6.53 7.05
C GLY A 73 9.36 -5.58 5.90
N ASP A 74 10.42 -5.88 5.17
CA ASP A 74 10.89 -5.09 4.02
C ASP A 74 10.99 -3.57 4.27
N PRO A 75 11.84 -3.15 5.23
CA PRO A 75 11.92 -1.76 5.60
C PRO A 75 12.74 -0.92 4.59
N HIS A 76 12.15 0.17 4.12
CA HIS A 76 12.70 1.03 3.08
C HIS A 76 12.95 2.45 3.59
N ILE A 77 14.11 3.04 3.28
CA ILE A 77 14.43 4.45 3.59
C ILE A 77 13.79 5.42 2.61
N SER A 78 13.67 5.02 1.34
CA SER A 78 12.95 5.76 0.31
C SER A 78 12.72 4.88 -0.90
N GLN A 79 11.61 5.13 -1.58
CA GLN A 79 11.23 4.48 -2.84
C GLN A 79 10.47 5.47 -3.73
N GLY A 80 10.54 5.23 -5.04
CA GLY A 80 9.66 5.87 -6.02
C GLY A 80 8.43 5.01 -6.31
N ASP A 81 7.34 5.65 -6.71
CA ASP A 81 6.19 4.98 -7.31
C ASP A 81 6.69 4.21 -8.56
N GLY A 82 6.63 2.88 -8.52
CA GLY A 82 7.07 1.97 -9.58
C GLY A 82 8.21 1.02 -9.21
N GLU A 83 9.06 1.35 -8.23
CA GLU A 83 10.18 0.50 -7.78
C GLU A 83 11.00 -0.13 -8.93
N ILE A 84 11.31 0.69 -9.95
CA ILE A 84 11.70 0.21 -11.28
C ILE A 84 13.00 -0.62 -11.33
N SER A 85 13.84 -0.54 -10.30
CA SER A 85 15.09 -1.30 -10.18
C SER A 85 14.97 -2.51 -9.25
N SER A 86 13.74 -2.99 -9.03
CA SER A 86 13.39 -4.15 -8.19
C SER A 86 13.49 -3.97 -6.68
N THR A 87 14.12 -2.91 -6.20
CA THR A 87 14.32 -2.66 -4.76
C THR A 87 14.24 -1.17 -4.49
N ALA A 88 13.96 -0.84 -3.24
CA ALA A 88 14.05 0.50 -2.70
C ALA A 88 15.46 0.78 -2.16
N ILE A 89 15.59 1.83 -1.35
CA ILE A 89 16.75 1.95 -0.46
C ILE A 89 16.51 1.06 0.76
N GLU A 90 16.93 -0.20 0.65
CA GLU A 90 16.78 -1.23 1.69
C GLU A 90 17.58 -0.90 2.96
N ALA A 91 16.89 -0.78 4.10
CA ALA A 91 17.57 -0.69 5.39
C ALA A 91 16.65 -1.01 6.56
N SER A 92 17.21 -1.64 7.61
CA SER A 92 16.49 -1.90 8.86
C SER A 92 15.86 -0.63 9.46
N LEU A 93 14.62 -0.76 9.93
CA LEU A 93 13.88 0.28 10.64
C LEU A 93 13.37 -0.26 11.97
N ASP A 94 13.45 0.57 13.01
CA ASP A 94 12.70 0.37 14.25
C ASP A 94 11.33 1.03 14.12
N VAL A 95 10.26 0.24 14.26
CA VAL A 95 8.89 0.70 14.04
C VAL A 95 8.04 0.51 15.29
N VAL A 96 7.28 1.53 15.64
CA VAL A 96 6.23 1.47 16.66
C VAL A 96 4.88 1.57 15.98
N PHE A 97 4.00 0.62 16.25
CA PHE A 97 2.65 0.57 15.70
C PHE A 97 1.64 0.15 16.78
N GLN A 98 0.37 0.40 16.49
CA GLN A 98 -0.75 -0.05 17.31
C GLN A 98 -1.67 -0.90 16.44
N VAL A 99 -2.19 -1.99 17.00
CA VAL A 99 -3.11 -2.90 16.32
C VAL A 99 -4.47 -2.78 16.98
N PHE A 100 -5.50 -2.53 16.19
CA PHE A 100 -6.89 -2.45 16.63
C PHE A 100 -7.74 -3.44 15.84
N LEU A 101 -8.56 -4.22 16.55
CA LEU A 101 -9.60 -5.02 15.90
C LEU A 101 -10.82 -4.14 15.65
N ARG A 102 -11.15 -3.92 14.37
CA ARG A 102 -12.37 -3.21 13.94
C ARG A 102 -13.44 -4.23 13.58
N ARG A 103 -14.55 -4.23 14.33
CA ARG A 103 -15.74 -5.09 14.05
C ARG A 103 -16.85 -4.31 13.35
N ASP A 104 -16.73 -2.99 13.36
CA ASP A 104 -17.62 -1.99 12.80
C ASP A 104 -17.26 -1.59 11.36
N PHE A 105 -16.12 -2.07 10.86
CA PHE A 105 -15.60 -1.73 9.55
C PHE A 105 -14.99 -2.95 8.88
N THR A 106 -15.36 -3.19 7.63
CA THR A 106 -14.82 -4.28 6.80
C THR A 106 -14.50 -3.72 5.42
N PHE A 107 -13.33 -4.10 4.90
CA PHE A 107 -12.92 -3.81 3.53
C PHE A 107 -12.17 -5.03 2.99
N PRO A 108 -12.39 -5.47 1.74
CA PRO A 108 -11.93 -6.78 1.26
C PRO A 108 -10.45 -6.82 0.84
N SER A 109 -9.76 -5.68 0.86
CA SER A 109 -8.39 -5.53 0.40
C SER A 109 -7.60 -4.56 1.30
N PRO A 110 -6.27 -4.40 1.12
CA PRO A 110 -5.50 -3.43 1.87
C PRO A 110 -5.96 -2.00 1.57
N LEU A 111 -6.49 -1.32 2.59
CA LEU A 111 -6.86 0.09 2.52
C LEU A 111 -5.89 0.90 3.36
N LEU A 112 -5.37 1.98 2.78
CA LEU A 112 -4.46 2.91 3.43
C LEU A 112 -5.15 4.23 3.71
N GLU A 113 -5.14 4.63 4.98
CA GLU A 113 -5.54 5.95 5.45
C GLU A 113 -4.31 6.77 5.76
N THR A 114 -4.21 7.94 5.15
CA THR A 114 -3.24 8.98 5.53
C THR A 114 -4.01 10.20 6.08
N PRO A 115 -3.33 11.21 6.65
CA PRO A 115 -4.01 12.43 7.08
C PRO A 115 -4.80 13.14 5.97
N ARG A 116 -4.43 12.95 4.69
CA ARG A 116 -5.04 13.66 3.56
C ARG A 116 -5.82 12.77 2.59
N TYR A 117 -5.47 11.50 2.49
CA TYR A 117 -5.97 10.61 1.44
C TYR A 117 -6.48 9.29 2.01
N TRP A 118 -7.56 8.81 1.40
CA TRP A 118 -7.80 7.37 1.29
C TRP A 118 -7.05 6.83 0.08
N ILE A 119 -6.46 5.65 0.22
CA ILE A 119 -5.67 5.01 -0.82
C ILE A 119 -6.05 3.53 -0.90
N THR A 120 -6.63 3.13 -2.03
CA THR A 120 -6.92 1.72 -2.34
C THR A 120 -5.83 1.14 -3.23
N HIS A 121 -5.67 -0.19 -3.21
CA HIS A 121 -4.64 -0.88 -3.97
C HIS A 121 -5.27 -1.92 -4.89
N GLY A 122 -4.85 -1.91 -6.15
CA GLY A 122 -5.17 -2.91 -7.16
C GLY A 122 -3.91 -3.66 -7.59
N PHE A 123 -4.06 -4.96 -7.81
CA PHE A 123 -2.97 -5.84 -8.20
C PHE A 123 -3.41 -6.78 -9.31
N ASP A 124 -2.56 -6.99 -10.31
CA ASP A 124 -2.79 -7.96 -11.38
C ASP A 124 -1.45 -8.39 -12.01
N THR A 125 -1.48 -9.24 -13.03
CA THR A 125 -0.28 -9.64 -13.78
C THR A 125 0.28 -8.51 -14.65
N ASP A 126 -0.52 -7.49 -14.94
CA ASP A 126 -0.13 -6.30 -15.69
C ASP A 126 -0.77 -5.00 -15.13
N LEU A 127 -0.29 -3.85 -15.59
CA LEU A 127 -0.77 -2.54 -15.14
C LEU A 127 -2.22 -2.25 -15.54
N ASP A 128 -2.72 -2.81 -16.65
CA ASP A 128 -4.10 -2.59 -17.10
C ASP A 128 -5.09 -3.27 -16.16
N GLY A 129 -4.81 -4.53 -15.80
CA GLY A 129 -5.54 -5.27 -14.79
C GLY A 129 -5.43 -4.62 -13.41
N ALA A 130 -4.22 -4.19 -13.02
CA ALA A 130 -4.00 -3.54 -11.74
C ALA A 130 -4.76 -2.20 -11.63
N MET A 131 -4.78 -1.40 -12.71
CA MET A 131 -5.54 -0.16 -12.82
C MET A 131 -7.05 -0.41 -12.69
N ARG A 132 -7.56 -1.43 -13.39
CA ARG A 132 -8.96 -1.85 -13.27
C ARG A 132 -9.29 -2.27 -11.85
N ALA A 133 -8.43 -3.07 -11.21
CA ALA A 133 -8.63 -3.51 -9.82
C ALA A 133 -8.63 -2.32 -8.85
N ALA A 134 -7.67 -1.40 -8.96
CA ALA A 134 -7.58 -0.21 -8.11
C ALA A 134 -8.83 0.67 -8.24
N SER A 135 -9.34 0.79 -9.47
CA SER A 135 -10.57 1.52 -9.78
C SER A 135 -11.79 0.88 -9.10
N LEU A 136 -11.90 -0.45 -9.14
CA LEU A 136 -13.01 -1.17 -8.50
C LEU A 136 -12.94 -1.09 -6.97
N GLU A 137 -11.74 -1.13 -6.38
CA GLU A 137 -11.59 -0.95 -4.93
C GLU A 137 -11.92 0.48 -4.50
N MET A 138 -11.51 1.51 -5.26
CA MET A 138 -11.91 2.89 -4.96
C MET A 138 -13.42 3.09 -5.13
N LEU A 139 -14.01 2.54 -6.19
CA LEU A 139 -15.45 2.54 -6.38
C LEU A 139 -16.17 1.91 -5.18
N ARG A 140 -15.67 0.75 -4.73
CA ARG A 140 -16.19 0.05 -3.55
C ARG A 140 -16.15 0.94 -2.31
N LEU A 141 -15.01 1.57 -2.04
CA LEU A 141 -14.87 2.49 -0.91
C LEU A 141 -15.93 3.59 -0.95
N LEU A 142 -16.10 4.23 -2.10
CA LEU A 142 -17.06 5.32 -2.28
C LEU A 142 -18.52 4.87 -2.17
N THR A 143 -18.87 3.70 -2.69
CA THR A 143 -20.24 3.20 -2.63
C THR A 143 -20.58 2.63 -1.25
N GLU A 144 -19.69 1.84 -0.65
CA GLU A 144 -19.97 1.09 0.58
C GLU A 144 -19.73 1.92 1.83
N GLN A 145 -18.71 2.80 1.84
CA GLN A 145 -18.35 3.59 3.04
C GLN A 145 -18.88 5.02 2.97
N TYR A 146 -19.12 5.55 1.78
CA TYR A 146 -19.63 6.92 1.57
C TYR A 146 -21.02 6.98 0.96
N GLY A 147 -21.63 5.83 0.63
CA GLY A 147 -23.03 5.76 0.19
C GLY A 147 -23.30 6.39 -1.18
N LEU A 148 -22.27 6.66 -1.99
CA LEU A 148 -22.46 7.21 -3.33
C LEU A 148 -23.11 6.17 -4.27
N SER A 149 -23.89 6.65 -5.24
CA SER A 149 -24.30 5.80 -6.35
C SER A 149 -23.06 5.39 -7.17
N ARG A 150 -23.17 4.30 -7.94
CA ARG A 150 -22.07 3.86 -8.81
C ARG A 150 -21.70 4.92 -9.84
N ASP A 151 -22.70 5.59 -10.41
CA ASP A 151 -22.50 6.60 -11.45
C ASP A 151 -21.83 7.86 -10.88
N ASP A 152 -22.27 8.32 -9.71
CA ASP A 152 -21.64 9.46 -9.02
C ASP A 152 -20.21 9.14 -8.59
N ALA A 153 -19.97 7.94 -8.07
CA ALA A 153 -18.64 7.50 -7.68
C ALA A 153 -17.68 7.44 -8.88
N TYR A 154 -18.11 6.90 -10.03
CA TYR A 154 -17.31 6.91 -11.26
C TYR A 154 -17.02 8.33 -11.77
N SER A 155 -18.03 9.20 -11.74
CA SER A 155 -17.88 10.60 -12.13
C SER A 155 -16.87 11.30 -11.23
N LEU A 156 -17.02 11.16 -9.91
CA LEU A 156 -16.12 11.73 -8.91
C LEU A 156 -14.69 11.22 -9.07
N MET A 157 -14.50 9.90 -9.22
CA MET A 157 -13.17 9.31 -9.42
C MET A 157 -12.47 9.92 -10.64
N SER A 158 -13.21 10.19 -11.71
CA SER A 158 -12.64 10.72 -12.95
C SER A 158 -12.10 12.16 -12.82
N VAL A 159 -12.60 12.94 -11.86
CA VAL A 159 -12.22 14.36 -11.69
C VAL A 159 -11.48 14.66 -10.38
N ALA A 160 -11.48 13.72 -9.43
CA ALA A 160 -10.97 13.95 -8.08
C ALA A 160 -10.13 12.80 -7.49
N ALA A 161 -10.02 11.65 -8.16
CA ALA A 161 -9.09 10.60 -7.77
C ALA A 161 -7.85 10.60 -8.68
N ASP A 162 -6.67 10.36 -8.08
CA ASP A 162 -5.44 10.12 -8.84
C ASP A 162 -5.10 8.64 -8.80
N PHE A 163 -4.65 8.09 -9.92
CA PHE A 163 -4.14 6.73 -10.03
C PHE A 163 -2.65 6.76 -10.36
N ALA A 164 -1.87 5.94 -9.69
CA ALA A 164 -0.44 5.84 -9.93
C ALA A 164 0.06 4.41 -9.73
N VAL A 165 1.12 4.06 -10.44
CA VAL A 165 1.81 2.78 -10.28
C VAL A 165 2.43 2.72 -8.89
N THR A 166 2.21 1.62 -8.17
CA THR A 166 2.83 1.36 -6.87
C THR A 166 4.19 0.70 -7.06
N GLN A 167 4.21 -0.43 -7.76
CA GLN A 167 5.39 -1.20 -8.13
C GLN A 167 5.12 -2.02 -9.40
N VAL A 168 6.17 -2.52 -10.06
CA VAL A 168 6.07 -3.43 -11.24
C VAL A 168 6.97 -4.67 -11.14
N VAL A 169 7.41 -5.05 -9.95
CA VAL A 169 8.56 -5.96 -9.75
C VAL A 169 8.25 -7.22 -8.94
N ASP A 170 7.10 -7.32 -8.28
CA ASP A 170 6.79 -8.39 -7.33
C ASP A 170 6.01 -9.59 -7.92
N GLY A 171 6.13 -9.81 -9.22
CA GLY A 171 5.35 -10.81 -9.95
C GLY A 171 3.89 -10.42 -10.20
N ARG A 172 3.24 -9.71 -9.26
CA ARG A 172 2.03 -8.92 -9.52
C ARG A 172 2.38 -7.45 -9.52
N GLN A 173 1.88 -6.72 -10.51
CA GLN A 173 2.07 -5.28 -10.61
C GLN A 173 0.99 -4.55 -9.81
N GLY A 174 1.35 -3.42 -9.22
CA GLY A 174 0.48 -2.64 -8.34
C GLY A 174 0.11 -1.28 -8.93
N VAL A 175 -1.15 -0.91 -8.81
CA VAL A 175 -1.63 0.47 -9.00
C VAL A 175 -2.39 0.87 -7.74
N HIS A 176 -2.20 2.09 -7.25
CA HIS A 176 -2.99 2.65 -6.17
C HIS A 176 -3.85 3.80 -6.67
N ALA A 177 -5.07 3.87 -6.16
CA ALA A 177 -5.97 5.00 -6.37
C ALA A 177 -6.02 5.81 -5.08
N ARG A 178 -5.87 7.13 -5.15
CA ARG A 178 -5.99 8.02 -4.00
C ARG A 178 -7.08 9.04 -4.22
N ILE A 179 -7.84 9.33 -3.16
CA ILE A 179 -8.83 10.41 -3.15
C ILE A 179 -8.68 11.21 -1.86
N ARG A 180 -8.83 12.54 -1.96
CA ARG A 180 -8.72 13.41 -0.80
C ARG A 180 -9.87 13.15 0.18
N ARG A 181 -9.54 13.05 1.46
CA ARG A 181 -10.51 12.77 2.53
C ARG A 181 -11.44 13.95 2.82
N ASP A 182 -10.95 15.18 2.62
CA ASP A 182 -11.71 16.40 2.88
C ASP A 182 -12.75 16.74 1.80
N LEU A 183 -12.86 15.90 0.76
CA LEU A 183 -13.99 15.95 -0.18
C LEU A 183 -15.28 15.44 0.46
N PHE A 184 -15.18 14.58 1.46
CA PHE A 184 -16.30 14.00 2.17
C PHE A 184 -16.40 14.74 3.50
N ALA A 185 -17.35 15.67 3.60
CA ALA A 185 -17.57 16.43 4.82
C ALA A 185 -17.68 15.48 6.03
N ALA A 186 -17.21 15.93 7.20
CA ALA A 186 -17.53 15.24 8.44
C ALA A 186 -19.06 15.16 8.55
N PRO A 187 -19.65 14.05 9.05
CA PRO A 187 -21.06 14.04 9.36
C PRO A 187 -21.36 15.25 10.23
N GLU A 188 -22.31 16.09 9.81
CA GLU A 188 -22.83 17.14 10.69
C GLU A 188 -23.32 16.43 11.96
N GLY A 189 -22.73 16.80 13.10
CA GLY A 189 -23.11 16.29 14.42
C GLY A 189 -24.43 16.86 14.90
#